data_AF-A0A914Y1P8-F1
#
_entry.id   AF-A0A914Y1P8-F1
#
_cell.length_a   1.000
_cell.length_b   1.000
_cell.length_c   1.000
_cell.angle_alpha   90.00
_cell.angle_beta   90.00
_cell.angle_gamma   90.00
#
_symmetry.space_group_name_H-M   'P 1'
#
loop_
_entity.id
_entity.type
_entity.pdbx_description
1 polymer ?
#
loop_
_entity_poly.entity_id
_entity_poly.type
_entity_poly.pdbx_seq_one_letter_code
_entity_poly.pdbx_strand_id
1 'polypeptide(L)'
;MIFPYNDHIFGKISISDLIINSMQVTVAPFILNKEFNFSEVVHQEWQIFLKDASGFFIDLIQAFGMNLVRQREKIGHFMEEATSMYLKSEAIDRKIAEYLYVKPKHAECINRKPYPLSTFLANHFMELMSYYIELGFKLELFVDHELPYIYWYLGEVISLWRHRFWMKAKEYIDMEKCFILL
;
A
#
# COMPACT_ATOMS: atom_id res chain seq x y z
N MET A 1 17.13 19.12 1.04
CA MET A 1 16.00 18.74 0.17
C MET A 1 16.05 17.23 0.00
N ILE A 2 15.03 16.49 0.44
CA ILE A 2 15.06 15.00 0.46
C ILE A 2 15.08 14.43 -0.97
N PHE A 3 14.47 15.13 -1.92
CA PHE A 3 14.42 14.77 -3.34
C PHE A 3 15.14 15.81 -4.20
N PRO A 4 16.41 15.60 -4.57
CA PRO A 4 17.08 16.40 -5.58
C PRO A 4 16.60 15.97 -6.98
N TYR A 5 15.56 16.63 -7.49
CA TYR A 5 15.08 16.68 -8.90
C TYR A 5 14.85 15.39 -9.71
N ASN A 6 15.30 14.21 -9.27
CA ASN A 6 15.38 12.99 -10.07
C ASN A 6 14.64 11.79 -9.46
N ASP A 7 13.62 11.96 -8.61
CA ASP A 7 12.91 10.85 -7.91
C ASP A 7 13.82 9.92 -7.07
N HIS A 8 15.08 10.32 -6.87
CA HIS A 8 16.06 9.59 -6.09
C HIS A 8 16.17 10.22 -4.70
N ILE A 9 15.93 9.42 -3.66
CA ILE A 9 16.18 9.80 -2.28
C ILE A 9 17.68 10.03 -2.11
N PHE A 10 18.04 11.25 -1.70
CA PHE A 10 19.45 11.70 -1.56
C PHE A 10 20.32 11.46 -2.81
N GLY A 11 19.71 11.38 -4.01
CA GLY A 11 20.42 11.15 -5.27
C GLY A 11 20.97 9.73 -5.45
N LYS A 12 20.59 8.76 -4.60
CA LYS A 12 21.14 7.39 -4.62
C LYS A 12 20.10 6.30 -4.84
N ILE A 13 18.94 6.39 -4.19
CA ILE A 13 17.94 5.32 -4.20
C ILE A 13 16.70 5.81 -4.92
N SER A 14 16.30 5.14 -6.01
CA SER A 14 15.04 5.46 -6.68
C SER A 14 13.86 5.15 -5.75
N ILE A 15 12.86 6.03 -5.73
CA ILE A 15 11.60 5.78 -4.99
C ILE A 15 10.91 4.51 -5.48
N SER A 16 10.95 4.23 -6.78
CA SER A 16 10.39 3.00 -7.34
C SER A 16 11.00 1.76 -6.69
N ASP A 17 12.33 1.76 -6.53
CA ASP A 17 13.07 0.64 -5.94
C ASP A 17 12.77 0.52 -4.45
N LEU A 18 12.62 1.66 -3.75
CA LEU A 18 12.19 1.65 -2.35
C LEU A 18 10.79 1.05 -2.19
N ILE A 19 9.85 1.42 -3.04
CA ILE A 19 8.47 0.89 -3.03
C ILE A 19 8.49 -0.61 -3.32
N ILE A 20 9.23 -1.05 -4.35
CA ILE A 20 9.38 -2.46 -4.69
C ILE A 20 9.96 -3.25 -3.51
N ASN A 21 11.04 -2.75 -2.89
CA ASN A 21 11.65 -3.38 -1.72
C ASN A 21 10.67 -3.43 -0.54
N SER A 22 9.90 -2.37 -0.33
CA SER A 22 8.87 -2.32 0.71
C SER A 22 7.77 -3.35 0.46
N MET A 23 7.25 -3.45 -0.76
CA MET A 23 6.27 -4.46 -1.15
C MET A 23 6.82 -5.88 -1.00
N GLN A 24 8.08 -6.10 -1.36
CA GLN A 24 8.74 -7.41 -1.22
C GLN A 24 8.77 -7.85 0.23
N VAL A 25 9.15 -6.95 1.16
CA VAL A 25 9.24 -7.27 2.60
C VAL A 25 7.88 -7.41 3.27
N THR A 26 6.85 -6.71 2.78
CA THR A 26 5.53 -6.63 3.44
C THR A 26 4.51 -7.60 2.89
N VAL A 27 4.48 -7.83 1.57
CA VAL A 27 3.45 -8.66 0.92
C VAL A 27 4.01 -9.62 -0.13
N ALA A 28 5.29 -9.53 -0.51
CA ALA A 28 5.97 -10.41 -1.46
C ALA A 28 5.16 -10.70 -2.76
N PRO A 29 4.71 -9.68 -3.51
CA PRO A 29 3.74 -9.85 -4.57
C PRO A 29 4.29 -10.71 -5.73
N PHE A 30 3.44 -11.53 -6.35
CA PHE A 30 3.86 -12.49 -7.39
C PHE A 30 4.53 -11.83 -8.60
N ILE A 31 4.17 -10.58 -8.92
CA ILE A 31 4.74 -9.84 -10.04
C ILE A 31 6.25 -9.60 -9.91
N LEU A 32 6.80 -9.66 -8.70
CA LEU A 32 8.23 -9.50 -8.45
C LEU A 32 9.00 -10.82 -8.58
N ASN A 33 8.31 -11.97 -8.61
CA ASN A 33 8.97 -13.26 -8.79
C ASN A 33 9.27 -13.51 -10.29
N LYS A 34 10.56 -13.65 -10.59
CA LYS A 34 11.11 -13.86 -11.95
C LYS A 34 10.70 -15.19 -12.59
N GLU A 35 10.22 -16.15 -11.80
CA GLU A 35 9.75 -17.45 -12.30
C GLU A 35 8.46 -17.33 -13.12
N PHE A 36 7.68 -16.27 -12.90
CA PHE A 36 6.44 -16.04 -13.62
C PHE A 36 6.66 -15.11 -14.81
N ASN A 37 6.26 -15.59 -16.00
CA ASN A 37 6.26 -14.78 -17.21
C ASN A 37 4.84 -14.27 -17.50
N PHE A 38 4.49 -13.12 -16.91
CA PHE A 38 3.19 -12.48 -17.11
C PHE A 38 3.07 -11.86 -18.51
N SER A 39 1.84 -11.58 -18.95
CA SER A 39 1.60 -10.92 -20.23
C SER A 39 2.20 -9.51 -20.28
N GLU A 40 2.50 -9.02 -21.50
CA GLU A 40 2.96 -7.65 -21.72
C GLU A 40 2.00 -6.60 -21.14
N VAL A 41 0.70 -6.85 -21.22
CA VAL A 41 -0.35 -5.95 -20.68
C VAL A 41 -0.20 -5.79 -19.16
N VAL A 42 0.04 -6.88 -18.43
CA VAL A 42 0.24 -6.84 -16.98
C VAL A 42 1.51 -6.07 -16.62
N HIS A 43 2.59 -6.25 -17.38
CA HIS A 43 3.82 -5.50 -17.17
C HIS A 43 3.63 -4.00 -17.42
N GLN A 44 2.89 -3.61 -18.46
CA GLN A 44 2.58 -2.20 -18.73
C GLN A 44 1.75 -1.57 -17.61
N GLU A 45 0.71 -2.24 -17.14
CA GLU A 45 -0.11 -1.75 -16.02
C GLU A 45 0.69 -1.65 -14.73
N TRP A 46 1.60 -2.60 -14.48
CA TRP A 46 2.53 -2.54 -13.36
C TRP A 46 3.47 -1.33 -13.41
N GLN A 47 4.04 -1.02 -14.58
CA GLN A 47 4.91 0.15 -14.73
C GLN A 47 4.15 1.47 -14.51
N ILE A 48 2.92 1.55 -15.03
CA ILE A 48 2.03 2.70 -14.79
C ILE A 48 1.73 2.83 -13.30
N PHE A 49 1.37 1.72 -12.66
CA PHE A 49 1.11 1.67 -11.22
C PHE A 49 2.32 2.12 -10.39
N LEU A 50 3.52 1.63 -10.69
CA LEU A 50 4.75 2.02 -9.99
C LEU A 50 5.07 3.51 -10.16
N LYS A 51 4.85 4.06 -11.35
CA LYS A 51 5.04 5.49 -11.60
C LYS A 51 4.07 6.33 -10.77
N ASP A 52 2.78 5.96 -10.79
CA ASP A 52 1.74 6.64 -10.02
C ASP A 52 2.02 6.56 -8.51
N ALA A 53 2.37 5.36 -8.02
CA ALA A 53 2.74 5.15 -6.63
C ALA A 53 3.99 5.94 -6.24
N SER A 54 4.99 6.02 -7.10
CA SER A 54 6.20 6.80 -6.85
C SER A 54 5.89 8.28 -6.66
N GLY A 55 5.08 8.87 -7.54
CA GLY A 55 4.62 10.25 -7.39
C GLY A 55 3.85 10.45 -6.08
N PHE A 56 2.90 9.56 -5.79
CA PHE A 56 2.12 9.59 -4.55
C PHE A 56 3.00 9.57 -3.29
N PHE A 57 3.96 8.64 -3.21
CA PHE A 57 4.83 8.51 -2.04
C PHE A 57 5.84 9.66 -1.92
N ILE A 58 6.30 10.23 -3.04
CA ILE A 58 7.12 11.45 -3.01
C ILE A 58 6.33 12.60 -2.40
N ASP A 59 5.12 12.85 -2.89
CA ASP A 59 4.25 13.92 -2.39
C ASP A 59 3.92 13.70 -0.91
N LEU A 60 3.69 12.44 -0.51
CA LEU A 60 3.45 12.07 0.88
C LEU A 60 4.66 12.37 1.78
N ILE A 61 5.87 11.97 1.37
CA ILE A 61 7.10 12.25 2.12
C ILE A 61 7.34 13.76 2.22
N GLN A 62 7.06 14.52 1.16
CA GLN A 62 7.16 15.98 1.17
C GLN A 62 6.12 16.62 2.11
N ALA A 63 4.91 16.06 2.19
CA ALA A 63 3.88 16.56 3.09
C ALA A 63 4.34 16.54 4.55
N PHE A 64 5.05 15.49 4.99
CA PHE A 64 5.62 15.41 6.36
C PHE A 64 6.64 16.52 6.67
N GLY A 65 7.19 17.20 5.67
CA GLY A 65 8.04 18.39 5.85
C GLY A 65 7.27 19.70 6.09
N MET A 66 5.95 19.68 5.97
CA MET A 66 5.09 20.87 6.15
C MET A 66 4.70 21.08 7.62
N ASN A 67 4.03 22.18 7.95
CA ASN A 67 3.42 22.35 9.28
C ASN A 67 2.22 21.41 9.47
N LEU A 68 1.81 21.17 10.72
CA LEU A 68 0.77 20.17 11.06
C LEU A 68 -0.58 20.43 10.39
N VAL A 69 -0.99 21.70 10.24
CA VAL A 69 -2.24 22.06 9.57
C VAL A 69 -2.20 21.66 8.10
N ARG A 70 -1.12 22.04 7.40
CA ARG A 70 -0.90 21.69 5.98
C ARG A 70 -0.72 20.19 5.78
N GLN A 71 -0.05 19.51 6.71
CA GLN A 71 0.05 18.05 6.71
C GLN A 71 -1.34 17.42 6.70
N ARG A 72 -2.21 17.83 7.62
CA ARG A 72 -3.55 17.28 7.75
C ARG A 72 -4.39 17.51 6.50
N GLU A 73 -4.37 18.74 5.97
CA GLU A 73 -5.06 19.10 4.72
C GLU A 73 -4.58 18.22 3.55
N LYS A 74 -3.26 18.10 3.37
CA LYS A 74 -2.68 17.31 2.28
C LYS A 74 -2.97 15.81 2.41
N ILE A 75 -2.97 15.27 3.63
CA ILE A 75 -3.36 13.88 3.89
C ILE A 75 -4.84 13.64 3.52
N GLY A 76 -5.72 14.61 3.74
CA GLY A 76 -7.10 14.55 3.29
C GLY A 76 -7.21 14.27 1.79
N HIS A 77 -6.47 15.02 0.97
CA HIS A 77 -6.41 14.80 -0.48
C HIS A 77 -5.79 13.45 -0.85
N PHE A 78 -4.73 13.03 -0.16
CA PHE A 78 -4.14 11.72 -0.41
C PHE A 78 -5.11 10.56 -0.15
N MET A 79 -6.03 10.69 0.81
CA MET A 79 -7.06 9.67 1.04
C MET A 79 -8.07 9.56 -0.12
N GLU A 80 -8.33 10.63 -0.85
CA GLU A 80 -9.18 10.60 -2.04
C GLU A 80 -8.46 9.91 -3.21
N GLU A 81 -7.20 10.30 -3.47
CA GLU A 81 -6.36 9.71 -4.52
C GLU A 81 -6.05 8.23 -4.24
N ALA A 82 -5.91 7.86 -2.97
CA ALA A 82 -5.67 6.50 -2.50
C ALA A 82 -6.70 5.50 -3.03
N THR A 83 -7.97 5.89 -3.14
CA THR A 83 -9.04 5.02 -3.63
C THR A 83 -8.81 4.60 -5.08
N SER A 84 -8.42 5.55 -5.94
CA SER A 84 -8.09 5.27 -7.34
C SER A 84 -6.88 4.33 -7.46
N MET A 85 -5.85 4.59 -6.65
CA MET A 85 -4.63 3.76 -6.64
C MET A 85 -4.90 2.34 -6.11
N TYR A 86 -5.77 2.19 -5.12
CA TYR A 86 -6.23 0.89 -4.60
C TYR A 86 -6.96 0.07 -5.67
N LEU A 87 -7.89 0.68 -6.41
CA LEU A 87 -8.65 -0.01 -7.46
C LEU A 87 -7.73 -0.49 -8.59
N LYS A 88 -6.72 0.31 -8.96
CA LYS A 88 -5.70 -0.07 -9.94
C LYS A 88 -4.90 -1.29 -9.47
N SER A 89 -4.46 -1.30 -8.20
CA SER A 89 -3.68 -2.43 -7.68
C SER A 89 -4.51 -3.71 -7.57
N GLU A 90 -5.79 -3.61 -7.19
CA GLU A 90 -6.71 -4.74 -7.16
C GLU A 90 -6.93 -5.33 -8.56
N ALA A 91 -7.06 -4.47 -9.60
CA ALA A 91 -7.19 -4.92 -10.98
C ALA A 91 -5.96 -5.70 -11.46
N ILE A 92 -4.75 -5.25 -11.11
CA ILE A 92 -3.50 -5.95 -11.42
C ILE A 92 -3.44 -7.29 -10.66
N ASP A 93 -3.73 -7.29 -9.36
CA ASP A 93 -3.79 -8.50 -8.54
C ASP A 93 -4.75 -9.55 -9.14
N ARG A 94 -5.93 -9.12 -9.62
CA ARG A 94 -6.93 -10.00 -10.24
C ARG A 94 -6.42 -10.64 -11.53
N LYS A 95 -5.78 -9.86 -12.41
CA LYS A 95 -5.18 -10.40 -13.65
C LYS A 95 -4.05 -11.39 -13.37
N ILE A 96 -3.23 -11.11 -12.36
CA ILE A 96 -2.19 -12.03 -11.90
C ILE A 96 -2.83 -13.31 -11.38
N ALA A 97 -3.86 -13.21 -10.54
CA ALA A 97 -4.58 -14.36 -10.01
C ALA A 97 -5.19 -15.21 -11.15
N GLU A 98 -5.88 -14.59 -12.11
CA GLU A 98 -6.43 -15.25 -13.30
C GLU A 98 -5.36 -16.00 -14.09
N TYR A 99 -4.20 -15.37 -14.37
CA TYR A 99 -3.09 -16.02 -15.06
C TYR A 99 -2.56 -17.24 -14.30
N LEU A 100 -2.42 -17.12 -12.98
CA LEU A 100 -1.91 -18.20 -12.15
C LEU A 100 -2.92 -19.35 -12.03
N TYR A 101 -4.24 -19.09 -12.06
CA TYR A 101 -5.28 -20.11 -11.90
C TYR A 101 -5.25 -21.14 -13.03
N VAL A 102 -4.83 -20.72 -14.22
CA VAL A 102 -4.66 -21.59 -15.39
C VAL A 102 -3.51 -22.60 -15.17
N LYS A 103 -2.59 -22.35 -14.25
CA LYS A 103 -1.45 -23.23 -13.96
C LYS A 103 -1.73 -24.11 -12.73
N PRO A 104 -1.98 -25.43 -12.90
CA PRO A 104 -2.40 -26.31 -11.80
C PRO A 104 -1.40 -26.41 -10.64
N LYS A 105 -0.10 -26.21 -10.90
CA LYS A 105 0.94 -26.17 -9.86
C LYS A 105 0.80 -25.01 -8.86
N HIS A 106 0.06 -23.96 -9.20
CA HIS A 106 -0.01 -22.72 -8.43
C HIS A 106 -1.41 -22.39 -7.91
N ALA A 107 -2.42 -23.23 -8.19
CA ALA A 107 -3.81 -23.00 -7.79
C ALA A 107 -3.99 -22.89 -6.26
N GLU A 108 -3.24 -23.68 -5.49
CA GLU A 108 -3.26 -23.63 -4.02
C GLU A 108 -2.68 -22.30 -3.48
N CYS A 109 -1.70 -21.74 -4.18
CA CYS A 109 -1.05 -20.49 -3.80
C CYS A 109 -1.97 -19.27 -3.99
N ILE A 110 -2.82 -19.28 -5.02
CA ILE A 110 -3.71 -18.16 -5.33
C ILE A 110 -4.88 -18.08 -4.35
N ASN A 111 -5.47 -19.22 -4.00
CA ASN A 111 -6.53 -19.29 -2.99
C ASN A 111 -6.08 -18.68 -1.66
N ARG A 112 -4.78 -18.72 -1.39
CA ARG A 112 -4.20 -18.18 -0.17
C ARG A 112 -3.64 -16.76 -0.33
N LYS A 113 -3.26 -16.32 -1.55
CA LYS A 113 -2.71 -14.99 -1.83
C LYS A 113 -3.41 -14.27 -2.99
N PRO A 114 -4.69 -13.89 -2.84
CA PRO A 114 -5.43 -13.36 -3.97
C PRO A 114 -5.09 -11.89 -4.30
N TYR A 115 -4.67 -11.08 -3.31
CA TYR A 115 -4.59 -9.62 -3.48
C TYR A 115 -3.42 -8.94 -2.73
N PRO A 116 -2.15 -9.25 -3.06
CA PRO A 116 -1.00 -8.69 -2.36
C PRO A 116 -0.81 -7.17 -2.54
N LEU A 117 -0.94 -6.63 -3.76
CA LEU A 117 -0.66 -5.20 -4.02
C LEU A 117 -1.68 -4.29 -3.37
N SER A 118 -2.96 -4.64 -3.45
CA SER A 118 -4.04 -3.89 -2.79
C SER A 118 -3.97 -3.99 -1.27
N THR A 119 -3.54 -5.14 -0.72
CA THR A 119 -3.29 -5.30 0.73
C THR A 119 -2.14 -4.40 1.21
N PHE A 120 -1.07 -4.26 0.42
CA PHE A 120 0.03 -3.33 0.73
C PHE A 120 -0.47 -1.89 0.86
N LEU A 121 -1.22 -1.41 -0.14
CA LEU A 121 -1.76 -0.05 -0.12
C LEU A 121 -2.76 0.16 1.02
N ALA A 122 -3.64 -0.82 1.27
CA ALA A 122 -4.61 -0.74 2.37
C ALA A 122 -3.92 -0.59 3.74
N ASN A 123 -2.81 -1.29 3.97
CA ASN A 123 -2.02 -1.13 5.20
C ASN A 123 -1.52 0.32 5.34
N HIS A 124 -0.92 0.89 4.29
CA HIS A 124 -0.45 2.28 4.33
C HIS A 124 -1.58 3.29 4.51
N PHE A 125 -2.73 3.08 3.89
CA PHE A 125 -3.88 3.97 4.04
C PHE A 125 -4.50 3.90 5.43
N MET A 126 -4.55 2.73 6.06
CA MET A 126 -5.00 2.61 7.45
C MET A 126 -4.06 3.34 8.43
N GLU A 127 -2.76 3.40 8.13
CA GLU A 127 -1.82 4.25 8.88
C GLU A 127 -2.09 5.74 8.66
N LEU A 128 -2.30 6.17 7.41
CA LEU A 128 -2.62 7.56 7.10
C LEU A 128 -3.94 8.03 7.70
N MET A 129 -4.98 7.18 7.72
CA MET A 129 -6.26 7.49 8.36
C MET A 129 -6.12 7.69 9.87
N SER A 130 -5.34 6.84 10.55
CA SER A 130 -5.04 7.04 11.98
C SER A 130 -4.28 8.34 12.20
N TYR A 131 -3.25 8.59 11.40
CA TYR A 131 -2.45 9.80 11.52
C TYR A 131 -3.26 11.07 11.25
N TYR A 132 -4.21 11.04 10.31
CA TYR A 132 -5.13 12.14 10.06
C TYR A 132 -5.99 12.49 11.28
N ILE A 133 -6.46 11.47 12.00
CA ILE A 133 -7.24 11.65 13.25
C ILE A 133 -6.32 12.15 14.37
N GLU A 134 -5.11 11.60 14.51
CA GLU A 134 -4.12 12.08 15.48
C GLU A 134 -3.75 13.55 15.28
N LEU A 135 -3.63 14.00 14.03
CA LEU A 135 -3.46 15.42 13.71
C LEU A 135 -4.68 16.24 14.13
N GLY A 136 -5.89 15.69 14.03
CA GLY A 136 -7.11 16.34 14.53
C GLY A 136 -7.07 16.59 16.04
N PHE A 137 -6.57 15.62 16.82
CA PHE A 137 -6.35 15.79 18.25
C PHE A 137 -5.26 16.84 18.54
N LYS A 138 -4.11 16.76 17.87
CA LYS A 138 -2.99 17.71 18.06
C LYS A 138 -3.35 19.16 17.72
N LEU A 139 -4.29 19.34 16.79
CA LEU A 139 -4.78 20.63 16.34
C LEU A 139 -6.05 21.08 17.06
N GLU A 140 -6.51 20.31 18.06
CA GLU A 140 -7.70 20.61 18.87
C GLU A 140 -8.95 20.86 18.01
N LEU A 141 -9.11 20.07 16.95
CA LEU A 141 -10.21 20.24 15.98
C LEU A 141 -11.52 19.58 16.41
N PHE A 142 -11.48 18.72 17.42
CA PHE A 142 -12.63 17.95 17.87
C PHE A 142 -13.22 18.56 19.14
N VAL A 143 -14.55 18.62 19.19
CA VAL A 143 -15.28 19.05 20.39
C VAL A 143 -15.68 17.85 21.26
N ASP A 144 -15.91 18.07 22.55
CA ASP A 144 -16.10 16.99 23.54
C ASP A 144 -17.15 15.94 23.16
N HIS A 145 -18.25 16.35 22.53
CA HIS A 145 -19.33 15.45 22.14
C HIS A 145 -19.01 14.59 20.90
N GLU A 146 -17.95 14.92 20.14
CA GLU A 146 -17.46 14.12 19.02
C GLU A 146 -16.50 13.00 19.48
N LEU A 147 -15.86 13.17 20.65
CA LEU A 147 -14.84 12.26 21.15
C LEU A 147 -15.30 10.79 21.22
N PRO A 148 -16.50 10.46 21.73
CA PRO A 148 -16.95 9.06 21.78
C PRO A 148 -16.99 8.40 20.39
N TYR A 149 -17.41 9.14 19.36
CA TYR A 149 -17.48 8.64 17.99
C TYR A 149 -16.08 8.45 17.38
N ILE A 150 -15.17 9.39 17.64
CA ILE A 150 -13.80 9.32 17.13
C ILE A 150 -13.03 8.15 17.76
N TYR A 151 -13.14 7.96 19.07
CA TYR A 151 -12.53 6.83 19.76
C TYR A 151 -13.13 5.49 19.31
N TRP A 152 -14.45 5.43 19.16
CA TRP A 152 -15.11 4.24 18.60
C TRP A 152 -14.59 3.94 17.19
N TYR A 153 -14.48 4.94 16.31
CA TYR A 153 -13.97 4.74 14.96
C TYR A 153 -12.51 4.26 14.95
N LEU A 154 -11.65 4.84 15.79
CA LEU A 154 -10.25 4.41 15.93
C LEU A 154 -10.12 2.95 16.42
N GLY A 155 -10.89 2.60 17.44
CA GLY A 155 -10.83 1.27 18.08
C GLY A 155 -11.52 0.19 17.27
N GLU A 156 -12.75 0.41 16.84
CA GLU A 156 -13.58 -0.63 16.22
C GLU A 156 -13.41 -0.71 14.71
N VAL A 157 -13.13 0.42 14.05
CA VAL A 157 -13.00 0.44 12.58
C VAL A 157 -11.53 0.40 12.18
N ILE A 158 -10.73 1.42 12.53
CA ILE A 158 -9.35 1.50 12.05
C ILE A 158 -8.52 0.32 12.56
N SER A 159 -8.57 0.03 13.86
CA SER A 159 -7.74 -1.03 14.43
C SER A 159 -8.15 -2.42 13.94
N LEU A 160 -9.45 -2.68 13.75
CA LEU A 160 -9.95 -3.93 13.16
C LEU A 160 -9.44 -4.13 11.73
N TRP A 161 -9.59 -3.12 10.87
CA TRP A 161 -9.16 -3.22 9.48
C TRP A 161 -7.64 -3.31 9.35
N ARG A 162 -6.91 -2.51 10.13
CA ARG A 162 -5.45 -2.57 10.21
C ARG A 162 -4.98 -3.97 10.61
N HIS A 163 -5.57 -4.55 11.66
CA HIS A 163 -5.24 -5.89 12.10
C HIS A 163 -5.48 -6.93 10.98
N ARG A 164 -6.62 -6.87 10.29
CA ARG A 164 -6.93 -7.78 9.18
C ARG A 164 -5.94 -7.67 8.01
N PHE A 165 -5.63 -6.45 7.57
CA PHE A 165 -4.67 -6.26 6.47
C PHE A 165 -3.25 -6.65 6.86
N TRP A 166 -2.88 -6.43 8.11
CA TRP A 166 -1.58 -6.85 8.63
C TRP A 166 -1.47 -8.38 8.71
N MET A 167 -2.52 -9.06 9.20
CA MET A 167 -2.56 -10.52 9.24
C MET A 167 -2.48 -11.13 7.84
N LYS A 168 -3.22 -10.59 6.86
CA LYS A 168 -3.11 -11.02 5.46
C LYS A 168 -1.72 -10.81 4.89
N ALA A 169 -1.11 -9.65 5.12
CA ALA A 169 0.25 -9.36 4.68
C ALA A 169 1.25 -10.37 5.27
N LYS A 170 1.11 -10.71 6.56
CA LYS A 170 1.93 -11.74 7.21
C LYS A 170 1.74 -13.12 6.59
N GLU A 171 0.51 -13.55 6.35
CA GLU A 171 0.22 -14.80 5.64
C GLU A 171 0.92 -14.84 4.28
N TYR A 172 0.92 -13.72 3.56
CA TYR A 172 1.57 -13.62 2.24
C TYR A 172 3.09 -13.80 2.27
N ILE A 173 3.75 -13.37 3.35
CA ILE A 173 5.20 -13.55 3.56
C ILE A 173 5.49 -14.99 3.99
N ASP A 174 4.73 -15.53 4.94
CA ASP A 174 4.97 -16.89 5.44
C ASP A 174 4.83 -17.94 4.32
N MET A 175 3.98 -17.68 3.33
CA MET A 175 3.82 -18.52 2.16
C MET A 175 4.92 -18.37 1.11
N GLU A 176 5.65 -17.25 1.05
CA GLU A 176 6.80 -17.13 0.14
C GLU A 176 7.86 -18.20 0.46
N LYS A 177 7.98 -18.58 1.74
CA LYS A 177 8.88 -19.67 2.17
C LYS A 177 8.45 -21.05 1.67
N CYS A 178 7.17 -21.27 1.37
CA CYS A 178 6.69 -22.52 0.76
C CYS A 178 7.10 -22.66 -0.70
N PHE A 179 7.38 -21.56 -1.42
CA PHE A 179 7.78 -21.60 -2.83
C PHE A 179 9.23 -22.03 -3.03
N ILE A 180 10.13 -21.76 -2.08
CA ILE A 180 11.57 -22.11 -2.19
C ILE A 180 11.80 -23.63 -2.01
N LEU A 181 10.79 -24.38 -1.55
CA LEU A 181 10.88 -25.80 -1.22
C LEU A 181 10.17 -26.72 -2.23
N LEU A 182 9.67 -26.19 -3.35
CA LEU A 182 9.05 -26.93 -4.46
C LEU A 182 9.83 -26.72 -5.76
#